data_AF-A0A0N0MCQ4-F1
#
_entry.id   AF-A0A0N0MCQ4-F1
#
_cell.length_a   1.000
_cell.length_b   1.000
_cell.length_c   1.000
_cell.angle_alpha   90.00
_cell.angle_beta   90.00
_cell.angle_gamma   90.00
#
_symmetry.space_group_name_H-M   'P 1'
#
loop_
_entity.id
_entity.type
_entity.pdbx_description
1 polymer ?
#
loop_
_entity_poly.entity_id
_entity_poly.type
_entity_poly.pdbx_seq_one_letter_code
_entity_poly.pdbx_strand_id
1 'polypeptide(L)'
;MRFTRAELVFVAFGAALGAIVSAVFKAGWIAPSATFPPFILVLLGLGLSEIAAGLALGRTPGSLIGMPARMLAFLIGVGVLALLMGGLA
;
A
#
# COMPACT_ATOMS: atom_id res chain seq x y z
N MET A 1 -21.47 -0.68 2.37
CA MET A 1 -20.64 -0.59 3.61
C MET A 1 -20.10 0.82 3.72
N ARG A 2 -20.11 1.44 4.90
CA ARG A 2 -19.59 2.82 5.08
C ARG A 2 -18.23 2.73 5.76
N PHE A 3 -17.18 3.20 5.10
CA PHE A 3 -15.83 3.19 5.66
C PHE A 3 -15.71 4.19 6.82
N THR A 4 -14.93 3.82 7.81
CA THR A 4 -14.50 4.71 8.90
C THR A 4 -13.46 5.70 8.39
N ARG A 5 -13.20 6.77 9.17
CA ARG A 5 -12.17 7.76 8.82
C ARG A 5 -10.78 7.13 8.75
N ALA A 6 -10.46 6.22 9.68
CA ALA A 6 -9.18 5.51 9.70
C ALA A 6 -9.00 4.66 8.42
N GLU A 7 -10.04 3.97 7.99
CA GLU A 7 -10.02 3.19 6.75
C GLU A 7 -9.84 4.07 5.51
N LEU A 8 -10.50 5.23 5.44
CA LEU A 8 -10.30 6.18 4.33
C LEU A 8 -8.87 6.72 4.30
N VAL A 9 -8.29 7.05 5.46
CA VAL A 9 -6.88 7.47 5.56
C VAL A 9 -5.94 6.35 5.12
N PHE A 10 -6.20 5.10 5.53
CA PHE A 10 -5.42 3.94 5.13
C PHE A 10 -5.50 3.68 3.61
N VAL A 11 -6.67 3.89 3.02
CA VAL A 11 -6.87 3.81 1.57
C VAL A 11 -6.07 4.89 0.84
N ALA A 12 -6.12 6.14 1.31
CA ALA A 12 -5.33 7.23 0.77
C ALA A 12 -3.81 6.96 0.92
N PHE A 13 -3.41 6.34 2.04
CA PHE A 13 -2.03 5.90 2.25
C PHE A 13 -1.61 4.84 1.23
N GLY A 14 -2.50 3.92 0.84
CA GLY A 14 -2.24 2.98 -0.26
C GLY A 14 -1.91 3.68 -1.58
N ALA A 15 -2.66 4.72 -1.95
CA ALA A 15 -2.39 5.54 -3.14
C ALA A 15 -1.01 6.22 -3.06
N ALA A 16 -0.70 6.84 -1.91
CA ALA A 16 0.59 7.50 -1.67
C ALA A 16 1.75 6.50 -1.75
N LEU A 17 1.58 5.29 -1.19
CA LEU A 17 2.57 4.23 -1.23
C LEU A 17 2.85 3.77 -2.66
N GLY A 18 1.82 3.60 -3.49
CA GLY A 18 1.97 3.30 -4.92
C GLY A 18 2.77 4.37 -5.66
N ALA A 19 2.51 5.65 -5.38
CA ALA A 19 3.28 6.75 -5.93
C ALA A 19 4.75 6.74 -5.48
N ILE A 20 5.01 6.55 -4.19
CA ILE A 20 6.37 6.47 -3.63
C ILE A 20 7.15 5.33 -4.28
N VAL A 21 6.57 4.14 -4.33
CA VAL A 21 7.21 2.97 -4.95
C VAL A 21 7.54 3.25 -6.42
N SER A 22 6.60 3.82 -7.18
CA SER A 22 6.85 4.18 -8.59
C SER A 22 8.02 5.17 -8.74
N ALA A 23 8.14 6.14 -7.82
CA ALA A 23 9.21 7.13 -7.85
C ALA A 23 10.57 6.49 -7.56
N VAL A 24 10.64 5.57 -6.59
CA VAL A 24 11.86 4.84 -6.23
C VAL A 24 12.37 4.00 -7.41
N PHE A 25 11.48 3.30 -8.11
CA PHE A 25 11.86 2.54 -9.32
C PHE A 25 12.27 3.45 -10.47
N LYS A 26 11.54 4.55 -10.72
CA LYS A 26 11.91 5.52 -11.76
C LYS A 26 13.24 6.22 -11.49
N ALA A 27 13.58 6.45 -10.22
CA ALA A 27 14.86 7.02 -9.81
C ALA A 27 16.03 6.02 -9.95
N GLY A 28 15.76 4.75 -10.29
CA GLY A 28 16.77 3.71 -10.45
C GLY A 28 17.35 3.21 -9.13
N TRP A 29 16.71 3.50 -8.00
CA TRP A 29 17.18 3.05 -6.68
C TRP A 29 16.96 1.56 -6.46
N ILE A 30 15.98 0.99 -7.14
CA ILE A 30 15.64 -0.44 -7.10
C ILE A 30 15.40 -0.90 -8.54
N ALA A 31 16.01 -2.02 -8.92
CA ALA A 31 15.76 -2.65 -10.21
C ALA A 31 14.55 -3.60 -10.11
N PRO A 32 13.59 -3.54 -11.05
CA PRO A 32 12.51 -4.52 -11.12
C PRO A 32 13.08 -5.92 -11.36
N SER A 33 12.53 -6.94 -10.71
CA SER A 33 12.86 -8.33 -10.99
C SER A 33 11.58 -9.16 -11.07
N ALA A 34 11.57 -10.18 -11.93
CA ALA A 34 10.43 -11.10 -12.05
C ALA A 34 10.09 -11.81 -10.73
N THR A 35 11.10 -12.03 -9.87
CA THR A 35 10.93 -12.64 -8.55
C THR A 35 10.36 -11.66 -7.52
N PHE A 36 10.60 -10.36 -7.70
CA PHE A 36 10.13 -9.32 -6.78
C PHE A 36 9.48 -8.14 -7.54
N PRO A 37 8.24 -8.31 -8.02
CA PRO A 37 7.51 -7.25 -8.68
C PRO A 37 7.29 -6.02 -7.77
N PRO A 38 7.21 -4.81 -8.35
CA PRO A 38 7.03 -3.57 -7.60
C PRO A 38 5.81 -3.54 -6.67
N PHE A 39 4.71 -4.22 -7.02
CA PHE A 39 3.51 -4.25 -6.19
C PHE A 39 3.72 -4.95 -4.84
N ILE A 40 4.74 -5.82 -4.73
CA ILE A 40 5.06 -6.48 -3.45
C ILE A 40 5.49 -5.43 -2.42
N LEU A 41 6.20 -4.38 -2.81
CA LEU A 41 6.56 -3.28 -1.91
C LEU A 41 5.32 -2.53 -1.42
N VAL A 42 4.30 -2.38 -2.27
CA VAL A 42 3.01 -1.78 -1.87
C VAL A 42 2.33 -2.67 -0.83
N LEU A 43 2.30 -3.98 -1.05
CA LEU A 43 1.69 -4.93 -0.12
C LEU A 43 2.42 -4.97 1.22
N LEU A 44 3.74 -5.02 1.20
CA LEU A 44 4.59 -4.98 2.40
C LEU A 44 4.45 -3.66 3.14
N GLY A 45 4.48 -2.52 2.46
CA GLY A 45 4.33 -1.21 3.09
C GLY A 45 2.97 -1.03 3.76
N LEU A 46 1.89 -1.51 3.13
CA LEU A 46 0.56 -1.53 3.75
C LEU A 46 0.54 -2.41 5.00
N GLY A 47 1.03 -3.66 4.92
CA GLY A 47 1.07 -4.57 6.06
C GLY A 47 1.91 -4.03 7.23
N LEU A 48 3.10 -3.51 6.95
CA LEU A 48 3.97 -2.89 7.95
C LEU A 48 3.34 -1.65 8.58
N SER A 49 2.67 -0.81 7.78
CA SER A 49 1.99 0.38 8.31
C SER A 49 0.86 0.03 9.28
N GLU A 50 0.11 -1.04 9.02
CA GLU A 50 -0.94 -1.50 9.92
C GLU A 50 -0.36 -2.07 11.23
N ILE A 51 0.73 -2.82 11.15
CA ILE A 51 1.43 -3.33 12.33
C ILE A 51 1.97 -2.17 13.18
N ALA A 52 2.64 -1.20 12.54
CA ALA A 52 3.17 -0.02 13.22
C ALA A 52 2.06 0.81 13.87
N ALA A 53 0.94 1.03 13.17
CA ALA A 53 -0.22 1.73 13.71
C ALA A 53 -0.87 0.96 14.87
N GLY A 54 -0.97 -0.37 14.76
CA GLY A 54 -1.47 -1.25 15.83
C GLY A 54 -0.64 -1.12 17.10
N LEU A 55 0.69 -1.22 16.96
CA LEU A 55 1.64 -1.05 18.06
C LEU A 55 1.54 0.34 18.70
N ALA A 56 1.52 1.40 17.89
CA ALA A 56 1.44 2.77 18.39
C ALA A 56 0.14 3.07 19.14
N LEU A 57 -0.97 2.41 18.76
CA LEU A 57 -2.28 2.59 19.38
C LEU A 57 -2.59 1.56 20.47
N GLY A 58 -1.66 0.65 20.78
CA GLY A 58 -1.87 -0.43 21.75
C GLY A 58 -3.00 -1.40 21.35
N ARG A 59 -3.28 -1.53 20.06
CA ARG A 59 -4.31 -2.43 19.52
C ARG A 59 -3.68 -3.62 18.80
N THR A 60 -4.39 -4.73 18.77
CA THR A 60 -3.91 -5.93 18.08
C THR A 60 -3.75 -5.65 16.58
N PRO A 61 -2.63 -6.05 15.95
CA PRO A 61 -2.47 -5.96 14.51
C PRO A 61 -3.63 -6.65 13.81
N GLY A 62 -4.17 -6.04 12.76
CA GLY A 62 -5.29 -6.59 12.03
C GLY A 62 -6.69 -6.21 12.57
N SER A 63 -6.78 -5.50 13.70
CA SER A 63 -8.06 -5.02 14.25
C SER A 63 -8.44 -3.60 13.81
N LEU A 64 -7.50 -2.82 13.27
CA LEU A 64 -7.68 -1.41 12.97
C LEU A 64 -8.46 -1.17 11.67
N ILE A 65 -8.21 -1.98 10.64
CA ILE A 65 -8.71 -1.78 9.29
C ILE A 65 -9.52 -3.01 8.87
N GLY A 66 -10.75 -2.84 8.39
CA GLY A 66 -11.52 -3.98 7.87
C GLY A 66 -10.88 -4.55 6.59
N MET A 67 -11.04 -5.85 6.34
CA MET A 67 -10.59 -6.49 5.10
C MET A 67 -11.02 -5.75 3.82
N PRO A 68 -12.28 -5.26 3.69
CA PRO A 68 -12.68 -4.52 2.50
C PRO A 68 -11.84 -3.26 2.26
N ALA A 69 -11.47 -2.53 3.33
CA ALA A 69 -10.62 -1.34 3.23
C ALA A 69 -9.17 -1.71 2.89
N ARG A 70 -8.64 -2.83 3.41
CA ARG A 70 -7.31 -3.33 3.03
C ARG A 70 -7.23 -3.66 1.55
N MET A 71 -8.22 -4.39 1.04
CA MET A 71 -8.30 -4.72 -0.39
C MET A 71 -8.38 -3.45 -1.24
N LEU A 72 -9.21 -2.49 -0.84
CA LEU A 72 -9.34 -1.22 -1.56
C LEU A 72 -8.03 -0.42 -1.55
N ALA A 73 -7.35 -0.32 -0.40
CA ALA A 73 -6.07 0.37 -0.27
C ALA A 73 -5.00 -0.27 -1.18
N PHE A 74 -4.94 -1.60 -1.21
CA PHE A 74 -4.03 -2.32 -2.09
C PHE A 74 -4.36 -2.12 -3.56
N LEU A 75 -5.63 -2.27 -3.96
CA LEU A 75 -6.05 -2.08 -5.35
C LEU A 75 -5.76 -0.66 -5.84
N ILE A 76 -6.02 0.35 -5.01
CA ILE A 76 -5.72 1.75 -5.35
C ILE A 76 -4.22 1.97 -5.40
N GLY A 77 -3.44 1.46 -4.45
CA GLY A 77 -1.99 1.60 -4.46
C GLY A 77 -1.34 0.95 -5.69
N VAL A 78 -1.77 -0.27 -6.04
CA VAL A 78 -1.33 -0.96 -7.25
C VAL A 78 -1.83 -0.25 -8.51
N GLY A 79 -3.05 0.28 -8.50
CA GLY A 79 -3.58 1.08 -9.60
C GLY A 79 -2.77 2.36 -9.87
N VAL A 80 -2.40 3.09 -8.81
CA VAL A 80 -1.52 4.27 -8.91
C VAL A 80 -0.13 3.87 -9.39
N LEU A 81 0.44 2.80 -8.83
CA LEU A 81 1.72 2.26 -9.27
C LEU A 81 1.70 1.92 -10.76
N ALA A 82 0.68 1.19 -11.22
CA ALA A 82 0.49 0.80 -12.61
C ALA A 82 0.36 2.02 -13.52
N LEU A 83 -0.47 3.00 -13.12
CA LEU A 83 -0.69 4.24 -13.85
C LEU A 83 0.62 5.00 -14.04
N LEU A 84 1.44 5.09 -12.98
CA LEU A 84 2.69 5.85 -13.02
C LEU A 84 3.82 5.08 -13.72
N MET A 85 3.86 3.76 -13.62
CA MET A 85 4.87 2.93 -14.28
C MET A 85 4.53 2.60 -15.74
N GLY A 86 3.29 2.84 -16.18
CA GLY A 86 2.80 2.46 -17.51
C GLY A 86 2.43 0.98 -17.63
N GLY A 87 2.27 0.28 -16.50
CA GLY A 87 1.99 -1.15 -16.44
C GLY A 87 2.43 -1.78 -15.11
N LEU A 88 2.17 -3.07 -14.94
CA LEU A 88 2.55 -3.88 -13.76
C LEU A 88 3.70 -4.86 -14.03
N ALA A 89 4.46 -4.62 -15.10
CA ALA A 89 5.51 -5.53 -15.61
C ALA A 89 6.72 -5.64 -14.67
#